data_AF-A0A924SDM2-F1
#
_entry.id   AF-A0A924SDM2-F1
#
_cell.length_a   1.000
_cell.length_b   1.000
_cell.length_c   1.000
_cell.angle_alpha   90.00
_cell.angle_beta   90.00
_cell.angle_gamma   90.00
#
_symmetry.space_group_name_H-M   'P 1'
#
loop_
_entity.id
_entity.type
_entity.pdbx_description
1 polymer ?
#
loop_
_entity_poly.entity_id
_entity_poly.type
_entity_poly.pdbx_seq_one_letter_code
_entity_poly.pdbx_strand_id
1 'polypeptide(L)'
;MDMMDSIKPMGMAMMGADMTMATMGITLDTASVAAGEVTFEAVNASKDIIHEMILAPVVDQAKGLPYLVDDMKVDEDAAGHLGEVSELDPGKSGALTLTLKPGTYILFCNILGHYAMGMWTLITVSG
;
A
#
# COMPACT_ATOMS: atom_id res chain seq x y z
N MET A 1 -3.08 -30.77 -5.09
CA MET A 1 -3.22 -29.53 -5.87
C MET A 1 -3.48 -28.47 -4.83
N ASP A 2 -2.38 -27.89 -4.35
CA ASP A 2 -2.40 -26.98 -3.21
C ASP A 2 -3.23 -25.75 -3.58
N MET A 3 -4.14 -25.35 -2.68
CA MET A 3 -5.04 -24.20 -2.86
C MET A 3 -4.28 -22.87 -3.06
N MET A 4 -2.95 -22.88 -2.92
CA MET A 4 -2.04 -21.76 -3.13
C MET A 4 -1.76 -21.47 -4.62
N ASP A 5 -1.83 -22.45 -5.52
CA ASP A 5 -1.64 -22.22 -6.98
C ASP A 5 -2.84 -21.47 -7.61
N SER A 6 -3.97 -21.39 -6.90
CA SER A 6 -5.21 -20.76 -7.37
C SER A 6 -5.44 -19.33 -6.86
N ILE A 7 -4.60 -18.81 -5.97
CA ILE A 7 -4.74 -17.43 -5.47
C ILE A 7 -3.94 -16.51 -6.39
N LYS A 8 -4.64 -15.83 -7.30
CA LYS A 8 -4.03 -14.77 -8.11
C LYS A 8 -3.52 -13.67 -7.18
N PRO A 9 -2.30 -13.15 -7.37
CA PRO A 9 -1.86 -11.99 -6.61
C PRO A 9 -2.73 -10.78 -6.94
N MET A 10 -2.70 -9.78 -6.08
CA MET A 10 -3.40 -8.51 -6.24
C MET A 10 -2.44 -7.35 -5.95
N GLY A 11 -1.13 -7.59 -5.87
CA GLY A 11 -0.13 -6.52 -5.79
C GLY A 11 0.00 -5.77 -7.12
N MET A 12 0.42 -4.51 -7.07
CA MET A 12 0.63 -3.68 -8.26
C MET A 12 1.60 -4.35 -9.24
N ALA A 13 1.15 -4.54 -10.48
CA ALA A 13 1.91 -5.15 -11.57
C ALA A 13 2.50 -6.56 -11.31
N MET A 14 1.96 -7.30 -10.33
CA MET A 14 2.32 -8.70 -10.12
C MET A 14 1.78 -9.55 -11.28
N MET A 15 2.54 -10.57 -11.70
CA MET A 15 2.13 -11.42 -12.82
C MET A 15 0.83 -12.16 -12.48
N GLY A 16 -0.16 -12.05 -13.37
CA GLY A 16 -1.48 -12.67 -13.17
C GLY A 16 -2.35 -11.93 -12.16
N ALA A 17 -1.99 -10.69 -11.79
CA ALA A 17 -2.74 -9.96 -10.79
C ALA A 17 -4.17 -9.61 -11.23
N ASP A 18 -5.12 -9.72 -10.29
CA ASP A 18 -6.54 -9.48 -10.54
C ASP A 18 -7.19 -8.74 -9.37
N MET A 19 -7.19 -7.40 -9.44
CA MET A 19 -7.74 -6.54 -8.39
C MET A 19 -9.23 -6.75 -8.12
N THR A 20 -9.97 -7.40 -9.02
CA THR A 20 -11.39 -7.72 -8.77
C THR A 20 -11.58 -8.76 -7.67
N MET A 21 -10.51 -9.48 -7.32
CA MET A 21 -10.46 -10.48 -6.26
C MET A 21 -9.91 -9.91 -4.93
N ALA A 22 -9.58 -8.62 -4.88
CA ALA A 22 -9.02 -7.97 -3.69
C ALA A 22 -9.94 -8.12 -2.48
N THR A 23 -9.41 -8.73 -1.42
CA THR A 23 -10.10 -8.86 -0.12
C THR A 23 -9.62 -7.84 0.90
N MET A 24 -8.51 -7.15 0.61
CA MET A 24 -7.96 -6.05 1.40
C MET A 24 -7.87 -4.78 0.53
N GLY A 25 -7.78 -3.62 1.16
CA GLY A 25 -7.72 -2.36 0.42
C GLY A 25 -7.45 -1.14 1.29
N ILE A 26 -7.07 -0.05 0.64
CA ILE A 26 -7.00 1.29 1.22
C ILE A 26 -7.93 2.19 0.41
N THR A 27 -8.86 2.86 1.08
CA THR A 27 -9.76 3.84 0.46
C THR A 27 -9.20 5.24 0.70
N LEU A 28 -9.20 6.07 -0.34
CA LEU A 28 -8.77 7.47 -0.27
C LEU A 28 -9.97 8.41 -0.24
N ASP A 29 -9.89 9.47 0.57
CA ASP A 29 -10.83 10.59 0.48
C ASP A 29 -10.60 11.42 -0.80
N THR A 30 -9.34 11.55 -1.22
CA THR A 30 -8.93 12.15 -2.49
C THR A 30 -7.79 11.37 -3.13
N ALA A 31 -7.87 11.17 -4.44
CA ALA A 31 -6.81 10.51 -5.21
C ALA A 31 -5.66 11.45 -5.61
N SER A 32 -5.81 12.77 -5.37
CA SER A 32 -4.79 13.77 -5.70
C SER A 32 -4.69 14.85 -4.65
N VAL A 33 -3.46 15.28 -4.37
CA VAL A 33 -3.14 16.38 -3.45
C VAL A 33 -2.10 17.31 -4.08
N ALA A 34 -1.99 18.54 -3.58
CA ALA A 34 -0.92 19.45 -4.00
C ALA A 34 0.43 19.04 -3.40
N ALA A 35 1.51 19.33 -4.11
CA ALA A 35 2.87 19.20 -3.60
C ALA A 35 3.11 20.15 -2.43
N GLY A 36 4.02 19.76 -1.54
CA GLY A 36 4.27 20.46 -0.27
C GLY A 36 4.02 19.54 0.92
N GLU A 37 3.70 20.15 2.06
CA GLU A 37 3.36 19.41 3.27
C GLU A 37 2.00 18.72 3.12
N VAL A 38 1.99 17.39 3.29
CA VAL A 38 0.81 16.54 3.20
C VAL A 38 0.74 15.70 4.47
N THR A 39 -0.44 15.69 5.10
CA THR A 39 -0.75 14.80 6.22
C THR A 39 -1.68 13.69 5.74
N PHE A 40 -1.29 12.44 5.98
CA PHE A 40 -2.12 11.26 5.81
C PHE A 40 -2.67 10.87 7.17
N GLU A 41 -4.00 10.97 7.33
CA GLU A 41 -4.70 10.44 8.51
C GLU A 41 -5.24 9.06 8.14
N ALA A 42 -4.72 8.04 8.82
CA ALA A 42 -5.11 6.64 8.58
C ALA A 42 -6.00 6.15 9.71
N VAL A 43 -7.07 5.45 9.37
CA VAL A 43 -7.92 4.70 10.31
C VAL A 43 -7.99 3.24 9.87
N ASN A 44 -7.76 2.33 10.80
CA ASN A 44 -8.04 0.93 10.58
C ASN A 44 -9.56 0.70 10.73
N ALA A 45 -10.26 0.61 9.60
CA ALA A 45 -11.70 0.37 9.54
C ALA A 45 -12.09 -1.12 9.65
N SER A 46 -11.11 -2.03 9.80
CA SER A 46 -11.38 -3.46 9.98
C SER A 46 -11.94 -3.74 11.39
N LYS A 47 -12.44 -4.96 11.61
CA LYS A 47 -13.00 -5.39 12.91
C LYS A 47 -12.01 -6.17 13.76
N ASP A 48 -11.03 -6.80 13.13
CA ASP A 48 -10.25 -7.89 13.72
C ASP A 48 -8.81 -7.98 13.18
N ILE A 49 -8.44 -7.22 12.16
CA ILE A 49 -7.14 -7.33 11.49
C ILE A 49 -6.32 -6.07 11.74
N ILE A 50 -5.08 -6.24 12.20
CA ILE A 50 -4.11 -5.14 12.32
C ILE A 50 -3.68 -4.69 10.92
N HIS A 51 -3.61 -3.38 10.73
CA HIS A 51 -3.17 -2.78 9.47
C HIS A 51 -2.15 -1.69 9.73
N GLU A 52 -1.31 -1.44 8.73
CA GLU A 52 -0.41 -0.29 8.70
C GLU A 52 -0.62 0.44 7.38
N MET A 53 -0.11 1.66 7.31
CA MET A 53 -0.05 2.42 6.08
C MET A 53 1.40 2.87 5.88
N ILE A 54 2.03 2.45 4.80
CA ILE A 54 3.36 2.86 4.38
C ILE A 54 3.22 3.67 3.09
N LEU A 55 4.00 4.76 2.97
CA LEU A 55 4.09 5.56 1.75
C LEU A 55 5.42 5.29 1.05
N ALA A 56 5.38 4.99 -0.24
CA ALA A 56 6.57 4.89 -1.09
C ALA A 56 6.37 5.59 -2.45
N PRO A 57 7.42 6.10 -3.11
CA PRO A 57 7.33 6.61 -4.47
C PRO A 57 7.12 5.47 -5.48
N VAL A 58 6.41 5.76 -6.57
CA VAL A 58 6.28 4.81 -7.69
C VAL A 58 7.02 5.36 -8.90
N VAL A 59 8.16 4.75 -9.22
CA VAL A 59 8.98 5.12 -10.38
C VAL A 59 8.39 4.56 -11.68
N ASP A 60 7.91 3.32 -11.65
CA ASP A 60 7.29 2.65 -12.80
C ASP A 60 6.13 1.76 -12.32
N GLN A 61 4.90 2.19 -12.61
CA GLN A 61 3.69 1.45 -12.26
C GLN A 61 3.61 0.09 -12.97
N ALA A 62 4.23 -0.07 -14.14
CA ALA A 62 4.23 -1.33 -14.88
C ALA A 62 5.21 -2.35 -14.31
N LYS A 63 6.16 -1.92 -13.47
CA LYS A 63 7.15 -2.79 -12.81
C LYS A 63 6.69 -3.28 -11.44
N GLY A 64 5.82 -2.54 -10.76
CA GLY A 64 5.42 -2.88 -9.40
C GLY A 64 6.46 -2.42 -8.35
N LEU A 65 6.20 -2.74 -7.08
CA LEU A 65 7.18 -2.59 -6.01
C LEU A 65 8.12 -3.81 -5.94
N PRO A 66 9.36 -3.66 -5.43
CA PRO A 66 10.22 -4.81 -5.16
C PRO A 66 9.55 -5.70 -4.11
N TYR A 67 9.32 -6.98 -4.46
CA TYR A 67 8.56 -7.91 -3.63
C TYR A 67 9.41 -9.13 -3.28
N LEU A 68 9.48 -9.45 -1.98
CA LEU A 68 10.13 -10.61 -1.41
C LEU A 68 9.10 -11.73 -1.30
N VAL A 69 9.13 -12.65 -2.26
CA VAL A 69 8.12 -13.73 -2.37
C VAL A 69 8.12 -14.64 -1.13
N ASP A 70 9.31 -14.98 -0.61
CA ASP A 70 9.45 -15.88 0.54
C ASP A 70 8.90 -15.27 1.84
N ASP A 71 8.96 -13.94 1.96
CA ASP A 71 8.46 -13.19 3.12
C ASP A 71 7.02 -12.72 2.94
N MET A 72 6.48 -12.84 1.72
CA MET A 72 5.20 -12.30 1.29
C MET A 72 5.05 -10.79 1.56
N LYS A 73 6.13 -10.04 1.39
CA LYS A 73 6.24 -8.61 1.69
C LYS A 73 6.91 -7.83 0.57
N VAL A 74 6.61 -6.54 0.50
CA VAL A 74 7.41 -5.56 -0.23
C VAL A 74 8.74 -5.35 0.52
N ASP A 75 9.83 -5.26 -0.23
CA ASP A 75 11.11 -4.76 0.28
C ASP A 75 11.02 -3.23 0.41
N GLU A 76 10.67 -2.74 1.60
CA GLU A 76 10.40 -1.32 1.86
C GLU A 76 11.63 -0.43 1.66
N ASP A 77 12.83 -0.94 1.94
CA ASP A 77 14.09 -0.24 1.74
C ASP A 77 14.36 -0.09 0.24
N ALA A 78 14.24 -1.17 -0.53
CA ALA A 78 14.39 -1.11 -1.98
C ALA A 78 13.28 -0.30 -2.67
N ALA A 79 12.08 -0.25 -2.08
CA ALA A 79 10.97 0.59 -2.53
C ALA A 79 11.18 2.08 -2.22
N GLY A 80 12.10 2.41 -1.32
CA GLY A 80 12.37 3.78 -0.89
C GLY A 80 11.21 4.38 -0.09
N HIS A 81 10.68 3.62 0.88
CA HIS A 81 9.63 4.10 1.78
C HIS A 81 10.00 5.45 2.40
N LEU A 82 8.99 6.30 2.58
CA LEU A 82 9.15 7.68 3.08
C LEU A 82 8.65 7.84 4.51
N GLY A 83 7.87 6.87 4.99
CA GLY A 83 7.31 6.84 6.33
C GLY A 83 6.06 5.99 6.41
N GLU A 84 5.56 5.82 7.62
CA GLU A 84 4.45 4.94 7.92
C GLU A 84 3.57 5.42 9.08
N VAL A 85 2.37 4.84 9.15
CA VAL A 85 1.56 4.73 10.37
C VAL A 85 1.54 3.24 10.73
N SER A 86 2.34 2.86 11.71
CA SER A 86 2.61 1.46 12.07
C SER A 86 1.44 0.83 12.82
N GLU A 87 1.14 -0.42 12.49
CA GLU A 87 0.38 -1.39 13.30
C GLU A 87 -0.83 -0.83 14.08
N LEU A 88 -1.81 -0.29 13.36
CA LEU A 88 -3.10 0.11 13.92
C LEU A 88 -3.95 -1.11 14.26
N ASP A 89 -4.32 -1.27 15.52
CA ASP A 89 -5.40 -2.18 15.93
C ASP A 89 -6.74 -1.78 15.29
N PRO A 90 -7.72 -2.72 15.20
CA PRO A 90 -9.06 -2.42 14.72
C PRO A 90 -9.68 -1.19 15.39
N GLY A 91 -10.18 -0.25 14.57
CA GLY A 91 -10.78 1.00 15.01
C GLY A 91 -9.80 2.06 15.53
N LYS A 92 -8.48 1.83 15.48
CA LYS A 92 -7.46 2.83 15.81
C LYS A 92 -7.08 3.67 14.60
N SER A 93 -6.49 4.83 14.89
CA SER A 93 -6.01 5.77 13.90
C SER A 93 -4.62 6.30 14.24
N GLY A 94 -3.94 6.82 13.23
CA GLY A 94 -2.67 7.50 13.34
C GLY A 94 -2.48 8.46 12.17
N ALA A 95 -1.38 9.20 12.17
CA ALA A 95 -1.10 10.17 11.12
C ALA A 95 0.38 10.20 10.74
N LEU A 96 0.64 10.46 9.46
CA LEU A 96 1.97 10.65 8.88
C LEU A 96 1.99 11.98 8.14
N THR A 97 2.89 12.89 8.53
CA THR A 97 3.08 14.17 7.83
C THR A 97 4.43 14.21 7.15
N LEU A 98 4.43 14.52 5.85
CA LEU A 98 5.63 14.52 5.01
C LEU A 98 5.58 15.68 4.01
N THR A 99 6.73 16.15 3.56
CA THR A 99 6.81 17.07 2.42
C THR A 99 7.00 16.27 1.13
N LEU A 100 5.99 16.29 0.25
CA LEU A 100 6.00 15.53 -1.01
C LEU A 100 6.25 16.44 -2.22
N LYS A 101 7.03 15.91 -3.17
CA LYS A 101 7.23 16.51 -4.49
C LYS A 101 6.16 15.99 -5.46
N PRO A 102 5.88 16.70 -6.57
CA PRO A 102 5.01 16.19 -7.61
C PRO A 102 5.45 14.80 -8.09
N GLY A 103 4.50 13.88 -8.26
CA GLY A 103 4.76 12.49 -8.63
C GLY A 103 3.64 11.54 -8.25
N THR A 104 3.83 10.26 -8.55
CA THR A 104 2.93 9.19 -8.11
C THR A 104 3.55 8.46 -6.92
N TYR A 105 2.73 8.23 -5.90
CA TYR A 105 3.10 7.47 -4.71
C TYR A 105 2.10 6.34 -4.51
N ILE A 106 2.52 5.35 -3.76
CA ILE A 106 1.68 4.23 -3.33
C ILE A 106 1.56 4.25 -1.81
N LEU A 107 0.34 4.13 -1.34
CA LEU A 107 0.04 3.75 0.02
C LEU A 107 -0.21 2.25 0.04
N PHE A 108 0.36 1.53 1.00
CA PHE A 108 0.16 0.09 1.12
C PHE A 108 0.30 -0.40 2.56
N CYS A 109 -0.17 -1.61 2.82
CA CYS A 109 0.09 -2.34 4.05
C CYS A 109 1.07 -3.48 3.75
N ASN A 110 2.13 -3.61 4.55
CA ASN A 110 3.17 -4.62 4.38
C ASN A 110 3.16 -5.68 5.49
N ILE A 111 2.09 -5.73 6.30
CA ILE A 111 1.74 -6.92 7.06
C ILE A 111 1.64 -8.10 6.09
N LEU A 112 2.14 -9.26 6.51
CA LEU A 112 2.36 -10.44 5.67
C LEU A 112 1.17 -10.71 4.74
N GLY A 113 1.42 -10.67 3.44
CA GLY A 113 0.43 -10.95 2.40
C GLY A 113 -0.56 -9.82 2.10
N HIS A 114 -0.72 -8.80 2.93
CA HIS A 114 -1.76 -7.77 2.75
C HIS A 114 -1.61 -7.01 1.43
N TYR A 115 -0.39 -6.58 1.08
CA TYR A 115 -0.10 -5.98 -0.23
C TYR A 115 -0.52 -6.89 -1.40
N ALA A 116 -0.12 -8.16 -1.35
CA ALA A 116 -0.44 -9.15 -2.37
C ALA A 116 -1.92 -9.53 -2.38
N MET A 117 -2.68 -9.23 -1.33
CA MET A 117 -4.14 -9.36 -1.24
C MET A 117 -4.90 -8.08 -1.63
N GLY A 118 -4.19 -7.09 -2.17
CA GLY A 118 -4.76 -5.87 -2.74
C GLY A 118 -4.73 -4.65 -1.82
N MET A 119 -4.07 -4.73 -0.66
CA MET A 119 -4.00 -3.61 0.29
C MET A 119 -3.03 -2.51 -0.12
N TRP A 120 -3.33 -1.86 -1.23
CA TRP A 120 -2.59 -0.70 -1.72
C TRP A 120 -3.48 0.21 -2.55
N THR A 121 -3.06 1.46 -2.70
CA THR A 121 -3.70 2.44 -3.59
C THR A 121 -2.67 3.48 -4.05
N LEU A 122 -2.93 4.11 -5.19
CA LEU A 122 -2.07 5.17 -5.71
C LEU A 122 -2.63 6.54 -5.35
N ILE A 123 -1.73 7.45 -4.98
CA ILE A 123 -2.03 8.87 -4.82
C ILE A 123 -1.14 9.70 -5.75
N THR A 124 -1.74 10.68 -6.39
CA THR A 124 -1.03 11.65 -7.22
C THR A 124 -0.74 12.91 -6.42
N VAL A 125 0.51 13.39 -6.48
CA VAL A 125 0.89 14.69 -5.97
C VAL A 125 1.11 15.61 -7.17
N SER A 126 0.29 16.65 -7.29
CA SER A 126 0.33 17.62 -8.39
C SER A 126 1.03 18.91 -7.99
N GLY A 127 1.70 19.57 -8.94
CA GLY A 127 2.29 20.89 -8.78
C GLY A 127 1.36 22.03 -9.17
#